data_AF-A0A818YMN4-F1
#
_entry.id   AF-A0A818YMN4-F1
#
_cell.length_a   1.000
_cell.length_b   1.000
_cell.length_c   1.000
_cell.angle_alpha   90.00
_cell.angle_beta   90.00
_cell.angle_gamma   90.00
#
_symmetry.space_group_name_H-M   'P 1'
#
loop_
_entity.id
_entity.type
_entity.pdbx_description
1 polymer ?
#
loop_
_entity_poly.entity_id
_entity_poly.type
_entity_poly.pdbx_seq_one_letter_code
_entity_poly.pdbx_strand_id
1 'polypeptide(L)'
;MMDLAEKHGYIYLLGLGPLTVLFVHEPDLIADILGRSHAQHYIKPAIFGASLKPLIGAHNILVSEGLEHERARKMLNPAFHFTNLRSMVSIMADQTSKAIDEHFISSTRKPVVDLHAELNTLTLVIIASSAFDRGFETMTDAKKIVCQAFTTVLEAIQYRTMHMINQVPILIRLPFWKKNIIDRGCRDVSEFVDQIIADRRCGRSDSLSTNNDILDLLLSAIDAQGEPFTDQEIEEQALTFVFAGHETAGNLMA
;
A
#
# COMPACT_ATOMS: atom_id res chain seq x y z
N MET A 1 26.21 1.48 -7.42
CA MET A 1 25.75 0.07 -7.59
C MET A 1 26.33 -0.54 -8.85
N MET A 2 26.22 0.10 -10.02
CA MET A 2 26.91 -0.35 -11.24
C MET A 2 28.41 -0.52 -11.04
N ASP A 3 29.09 0.43 -10.39
CA ASP A 3 30.52 0.34 -10.06
C ASP A 3 30.89 -0.89 -9.19
N LEU A 4 29.98 -1.32 -8.32
CA LEU A 4 30.19 -2.50 -7.48
C LEU A 4 30.02 -3.79 -8.28
N ALA A 5 29.04 -3.83 -9.20
CA ALA A 5 28.86 -4.95 -10.11
C ALA A 5 30.04 -5.09 -11.08
N GLU A 6 30.58 -3.98 -11.59
CA GLU A 6 31.80 -3.99 -12.42
C GLU A 6 33.02 -4.54 -11.66
N LYS A 7 33.15 -4.18 -10.38
CA LYS A 7 34.30 -4.57 -9.55
C LYS A 7 34.21 -5.97 -8.96
N HIS A 8 33.02 -6.41 -8.60
CA HIS A 8 32.79 -7.66 -7.83
C HIS A 8 32.01 -8.72 -8.60
N GLY A 9 31.60 -8.42 -9.84
CA GLY A 9 30.80 -9.30 -10.69
C GLY A 9 29.29 -9.11 -10.49
N TYR A 10 28.50 -9.87 -11.27
CA TYR A 10 27.04 -9.80 -11.25
C TYR A 10 26.39 -10.39 -9.99
N ILE A 11 27.17 -11.02 -9.11
CA ILE A 11 26.71 -11.54 -7.82
C ILE A 11 27.73 -11.13 -6.76
N TYR A 12 27.29 -10.41 -5.73
CA TYR A 12 28.18 -9.99 -4.65
C TYR A 12 27.43 -9.80 -3.33
N LEU A 13 28.17 -9.88 -2.22
CA LEU A 13 27.65 -9.61 -0.88
C LEU A 13 27.97 -8.17 -0.48
N LEU A 14 27.00 -7.48 0.12
CA LEU A 14 27.18 -6.16 0.73
C LEU A 14 26.81 -6.21 2.21
N GLY A 15 27.75 -5.82 3.06
CA GLY A 15 27.50 -5.62 4.49
C GLY A 15 26.92 -4.23 4.76
N LEU A 16 25.76 -4.17 5.40
CA LEU A 16 25.08 -2.95 5.85
C LEU A 16 24.84 -3.05 7.37
N GLY A 17 25.86 -2.72 8.16
CA GLY A 17 25.81 -2.88 9.62
C GLY A 17 25.61 -4.35 10.01
N PRO A 18 24.53 -4.72 10.74
CA PRO A 18 24.25 -6.11 11.10
C PRO A 18 23.69 -6.94 9.93
N LEU A 19 23.33 -6.31 8.81
CA LEU A 19 22.74 -6.99 7.65
C LEU A 19 23.81 -7.35 6.63
N THR A 20 23.66 -8.53 6.04
CA THR A 20 24.38 -8.92 4.83
C THR A 20 23.36 -9.17 3.72
N VAL A 21 23.51 -8.46 2.61
CA VAL A 21 22.59 -8.54 1.46
C VAL A 21 23.34 -9.15 0.28
N LEU A 22 22.77 -10.20 -0.31
CA LEU A 22 23.23 -10.75 -1.58
C LEU A 22 22.60 -9.97 -2.72
N PHE A 23 23.43 -9.30 -3.52
CA PHE A 23 23.02 -8.67 -4.76
C PHE A 23 23.15 -9.67 -5.90
N VAL A 24 22.08 -9.77 -6.70
CA VAL A 24 22.00 -10.67 -7.86
C VAL A 24 21.57 -9.84 -9.05
N HIS A 25 22.44 -9.73 -10.06
CA HIS A 25 22.20 -9.06 -11.33
C HIS A 25 22.08 -10.03 -12.51
N GLU A 26 22.16 -11.34 -12.25
CA GLU A 26 22.04 -12.39 -13.27
C GLU A 26 20.55 -12.70 -13.53
N PRO A 27 20.05 -12.51 -14.77
CA PRO A 27 18.62 -12.65 -15.08
C PRO A 27 18.03 -14.03 -14.76
N ASP A 28 18.78 -15.10 -14.97
CA ASP A 28 18.30 -16.46 -14.69
C ASP A 28 18.12 -16.71 -13.20
N LEU A 29 19.05 -16.24 -12.37
CA LEU A 29 18.92 -16.32 -10.92
C LEU A 29 17.80 -15.42 -10.39
N ILE A 30 17.62 -14.23 -10.97
CA ILE A 30 16.48 -13.36 -10.63
C ILE A 30 15.17 -14.09 -10.92
N ALA A 31 15.04 -14.77 -12.07
CA ALA A 31 13.83 -15.51 -12.40
C ALA A 31 13.59 -16.70 -11.45
N ASP A 32 14.65 -17.40 -11.02
CA ASP A 32 14.54 -18.45 -10.00
C ASP A 32 14.07 -17.90 -8.65
N ILE A 33 14.64 -16.76 -8.21
CA ILE A 33 14.24 -16.06 -6.98
C ILE A 33 12.77 -15.61 -7.05
N LEU A 34 12.33 -15.10 -8.20
CA LEU A 34 10.96 -14.63 -8.44
C LEU A 34 9.95 -15.77 -8.68
N GLY A 35 10.38 -17.03 -8.56
CA GLY A 35 9.48 -18.18 -8.43
C GLY A 35 9.40 -19.11 -9.62
N ARG A 36 10.37 -19.11 -10.54
CA ARG A 36 10.43 -20.06 -11.66
C ARG A 36 10.48 -21.53 -11.21
N SER A 37 11.23 -21.82 -10.14
CA SER A 37 11.61 -23.19 -9.78
C SER A 37 11.42 -23.51 -8.29
N HIS A 38 11.72 -22.55 -7.41
CA HIS A 38 11.85 -22.78 -5.96
C HIS A 38 11.31 -21.61 -5.12
N ALA A 39 10.14 -21.06 -5.48
CA ALA A 39 9.57 -19.89 -4.81
C ALA A 39 9.54 -20.01 -3.28
N GLN A 40 9.23 -21.20 -2.74
CA GLN A 40 9.16 -21.43 -1.29
C GLN A 40 10.49 -21.27 -0.54
N HIS A 41 11.63 -21.28 -1.23
CA HIS A 41 12.94 -21.06 -0.60
C HIS A 41 13.30 -19.57 -0.45
N TYR A 42 12.54 -18.69 -1.11
CA TYR A 42 12.78 -17.25 -1.12
C TYR A 42 11.65 -16.53 -0.39
N ILE A 43 11.83 -16.33 0.92
CA ILE A 43 10.91 -15.59 1.76
C ILE A 43 11.28 -14.11 1.81
N LYS A 44 10.30 -13.21 2.03
CA LYS A 44 10.56 -11.80 2.26
C LYS A 44 11.47 -11.64 3.49
N PRO A 45 12.51 -10.79 3.42
CA PRO A 45 13.40 -10.57 4.55
C PRO A 45 12.65 -10.01 5.77
N ALA A 46 13.10 -10.36 6.99
CA ALA A 46 12.48 -9.88 8.23
C ALA A 46 12.42 -8.34 8.32
N ILE A 47 13.40 -7.63 7.74
CA ILE A 47 13.41 -6.17 7.62
C ILE A 47 12.16 -5.63 6.92
N PHE A 48 11.68 -6.33 5.89
CA PHE A 48 10.52 -5.91 5.11
C PHE A 48 9.26 -5.90 5.99
N GLY A 49 9.03 -6.99 6.73
CA GLY A 49 7.94 -7.08 7.69
C GLY A 49 8.08 -6.08 8.85
N ALA A 50 9.29 -5.90 9.39
CA ALA A 50 9.53 -4.95 10.49
C ALA A 50 9.22 -3.50 10.12
N SER A 51 9.40 -3.12 8.85
CA SER A 51 9.11 -1.78 8.36
C SER A 51 7.63 -1.57 8.04
N LEU A 52 6.93 -2.56 7.47
CA LEU A 52 5.57 -2.38 6.97
C LEU A 52 4.46 -2.85 7.91
N LYS A 53 4.69 -3.91 8.71
CA LYS A 53 3.66 -4.44 9.63
C LYS A 53 3.08 -3.42 10.60
N PRO A 54 3.83 -2.43 11.11
CA PRO A 54 3.24 -1.38 11.95
C PRO A 54 2.15 -0.56 11.27
N LEU A 55 2.20 -0.43 9.94
CA LEU A 55 1.29 0.41 9.16
C LEU A 55 0.12 -0.37 8.54
N ILE A 56 0.40 -1.56 7.99
CA ILE A 56 -0.58 -2.33 7.20
C ILE A 56 -0.96 -3.67 7.84
N GLY A 57 -0.44 -3.96 9.04
CA GLY A 57 -0.68 -5.23 9.73
C GLY A 57 0.16 -6.41 9.22
N ALA A 58 -0.12 -7.61 9.73
CA ALA A 58 0.64 -8.83 9.48
C ALA A 58 -0.04 -9.85 8.54
N HIS A 59 -1.35 -9.75 8.41
CA HIS A 59 -2.30 -10.63 7.72
C HIS A 59 -2.84 -9.96 6.44
N ASN A 60 -1.91 -9.53 5.59
CA ASN A 60 -2.22 -8.94 4.30
C ASN A 60 -1.40 -9.55 3.17
N ILE A 61 -1.85 -9.35 1.93
CA ILE A 61 -1.21 -9.93 0.74
C ILE A 61 0.24 -9.47 0.53
N LEU A 62 0.64 -8.32 1.07
CA LEU A 62 1.97 -7.76 0.84
C LEU A 62 3.03 -8.38 1.76
N VAL A 63 2.70 -8.65 3.02
CA VAL A 63 3.68 -9.13 4.01
C VAL A 63 3.50 -10.58 4.44
N SER A 64 2.33 -11.19 4.17
CA SER A 64 2.11 -12.61 4.45
C SER A 64 3.01 -13.51 3.58
N GLU A 65 3.18 -14.75 4.02
CA GLU A 65 4.01 -15.77 3.35
C GLU A 65 3.32 -17.12 3.29
N GLY A 66 3.79 -18.00 2.40
CA GLY A 66 3.36 -19.39 2.34
C GLY A 66 1.86 -19.54 2.10
N LEU A 67 1.22 -20.43 2.88
CA LEU A 67 -0.19 -20.79 2.71
C LEU A 67 -1.15 -19.63 2.96
N GLU A 68 -0.81 -18.72 3.88
CA GLU A 68 -1.62 -17.54 4.17
C GLU A 68 -1.65 -16.60 2.96
N HIS A 69 -0.47 -16.31 2.40
CA HIS A 69 -0.35 -15.53 1.17
C HIS A 69 -1.07 -16.22 0.00
N GLU A 70 -0.91 -17.54 -0.16
CA GLU A 70 -1.58 -18.28 -1.23
C GLU A 70 -3.11 -18.23 -1.10
N ARG A 71 -3.65 -18.41 0.12
CA ARG A 71 -5.08 -18.28 0.44
C ARG A 71 -5.58 -16.89 0.08
N ALA A 72 -4.94 -15.86 0.64
CA ALA A 72 -5.32 -14.47 0.39
C ALA A 72 -5.26 -14.14 -1.11
N ARG A 73 -4.20 -14.54 -1.82
CA ARG A 73 -4.06 -14.29 -3.26
C ARG A 73 -5.18 -14.93 -4.07
N LYS A 74 -5.52 -16.18 -3.77
CA LYS A 74 -6.62 -16.90 -4.45
C LYS A 74 -7.96 -16.21 -4.23
N MET A 75 -8.24 -15.78 -3.00
CA MET A 75 -9.46 -15.07 -2.64
C MET A 75 -9.55 -13.68 -3.29
N LEU A 76 -8.42 -12.97 -3.44
CA LEU A 76 -8.36 -11.62 -3.97
C LEU A 76 -8.27 -11.53 -5.50
N ASN A 77 -7.72 -12.53 -6.18
CA ASN A 77 -7.58 -12.51 -7.64
C ASN A 77 -8.87 -12.14 -8.41
N PRO A 78 -10.07 -12.61 -8.02
CA PRO A 78 -11.30 -12.23 -8.69
C PRO A 78 -11.57 -10.72 -8.67
N ALA A 79 -11.13 -10.01 -7.63
CA ALA A 79 -11.28 -8.56 -7.52
C ALA A 79 -10.60 -7.81 -8.68
N PHE A 80 -9.51 -8.38 -9.20
CA PHE A 80 -8.70 -7.78 -10.27
C PHE A 80 -9.05 -8.32 -11.67
N HIS A 81 -10.20 -9.00 -11.82
CA HIS A 81 -10.70 -9.33 -13.16
C HIS A 81 -11.08 -8.08 -13.96
N PHE A 82 -10.89 -8.18 -15.27
CA PHE A 82 -11.11 -7.08 -16.22
C PHE A 82 -12.47 -6.38 -16.07
N THR A 83 -13.54 -7.13 -15.75
CA THR A 83 -14.89 -6.59 -15.55
C THR A 83 -14.98 -5.64 -14.35
N ASN A 84 -14.24 -5.91 -13.28
CA ASN A 84 -14.21 -5.09 -12.06
C ASN A 84 -13.25 -3.91 -12.25
N LEU A 85 -12.12 -4.12 -12.93
CA LEU A 85 -11.21 -3.02 -13.28
C LEU A 85 -11.85 -1.98 -14.19
N ARG A 86 -12.75 -2.38 -15.09
CA ARG A 86 -13.42 -1.47 -16.02
C ARG A 86 -14.23 -0.39 -15.30
N SER A 87 -14.88 -0.69 -14.18
CA SER A 87 -15.61 0.33 -13.40
C SER A 87 -14.69 1.27 -12.64
N MET A 88 -13.47 0.83 -12.30
CA MET A 88 -12.46 1.72 -11.69
C MET A 88 -11.98 2.78 -12.67
N VAL A 89 -11.92 2.48 -13.98
CA VAL A 89 -11.50 3.45 -15.02
C VAL A 89 -12.37 4.70 -15.04
N SER A 90 -13.69 4.57 -14.88
CA SER A 90 -14.57 5.74 -14.81
C SER A 90 -14.33 6.58 -13.56
N ILE A 91 -13.98 5.94 -12.44
CA ILE A 91 -13.63 6.65 -11.19
C ILE A 91 -12.33 7.41 -11.38
N MET A 92 -11.31 6.76 -11.97
CA MET A 92 -10.04 7.40 -12.30
C MET A 92 -10.25 8.65 -13.16
N ALA A 93 -11.01 8.53 -14.25
CA ALA A 93 -11.29 9.64 -15.16
C ALA A 93 -12.05 10.79 -14.48
N ASP A 94 -13.07 10.49 -13.66
CA ASP A 94 -13.85 11.49 -12.92
C ASP A 94 -12.97 12.26 -11.92
N GLN A 95 -12.17 11.55 -11.12
CA GLN A 95 -11.26 12.19 -10.14
C GLN A 95 -10.18 13.02 -10.82
N THR A 96 -9.59 12.53 -11.92
CA THR A 96 -8.59 13.28 -12.69
C THR A 96 -9.19 14.55 -13.28
N SER A 97 -10.40 14.48 -13.85
CA SER A 97 -11.08 15.67 -14.38
C SER A 97 -11.33 16.71 -13.28
N LYS A 98 -11.85 16.29 -12.13
CA LYS A 98 -12.08 17.18 -10.97
C LYS A 98 -10.79 17.87 -10.51
N ALA A 99 -9.70 17.12 -10.36
CA ALA A 99 -8.41 17.68 -9.97
C ALA A 99 -7.88 18.70 -11.01
N ILE A 100 -8.06 18.42 -12.31
CA ILE A 100 -7.67 19.37 -13.36
C ILE A 100 -8.53 20.64 -13.28
N ASP A 101 -9.84 20.51 -13.12
CA ASP A 101 -10.77 21.63 -13.07
C ASP A 101 -10.49 22.54 -11.87
N GLU A 102 -10.23 21.95 -10.70
CA GLU A 102 -9.87 22.65 -9.46
C GLU A 102 -8.58 23.47 -9.63
N HIS A 103 -7.52 22.88 -10.17
CA HIS A 103 -6.19 23.53 -10.19
C HIS A 103 -5.91 24.40 -11.42
N PHE A 104 -6.47 24.04 -12.59
CA PHE A 104 -6.10 24.65 -13.87
C PHE A 104 -7.21 25.48 -14.51
N ILE A 105 -8.48 25.20 -14.23
CA ILE A 105 -9.60 25.92 -14.86
C ILE A 105 -10.16 27.00 -13.92
N SER A 106 -10.26 26.73 -12.61
CA SER A 106 -10.82 27.68 -11.64
C SER A 106 -9.86 28.83 -11.27
N SER A 107 -8.55 28.67 -11.55
CA SER A 107 -7.53 29.66 -11.19
C SER A 107 -7.37 30.75 -12.26
N THR A 108 -7.71 31.99 -11.91
CA THR A 108 -7.46 33.19 -12.74
C THR A 108 -5.98 33.57 -12.87
N ARG A 109 -5.08 32.91 -12.12
CA ARG A 109 -3.63 33.05 -12.21
C ARG A 109 -3.01 31.71 -12.65
N LYS A 110 -1.89 31.73 -13.37
CA LYS A 110 -1.09 30.51 -13.62
C LYS A 110 -0.36 30.14 -12.33
N PRO A 111 -0.85 29.21 -11.49
CA PRO A 111 -0.20 28.91 -10.22
C PRO A 111 1.04 28.05 -10.50
N VAL A 112 2.08 28.21 -9.68
CA VAL A 112 3.13 27.19 -9.57
C VAL A 112 2.55 26.09 -8.69
N VAL A 113 2.53 24.86 -9.20
CA VAL A 113 1.93 23.71 -8.54
C VAL A 113 3.03 22.68 -8.29
N ASP A 114 3.04 22.09 -7.09
CA ASP A 114 3.88 20.95 -6.77
C ASP A 114 3.22 19.68 -7.33
N LEU A 115 3.67 19.26 -8.52
CA LEU A 115 3.11 18.08 -9.20
C LEU A 115 3.26 16.81 -8.37
N HIS A 116 4.32 16.66 -7.56
CA HIS A 116 4.52 15.48 -6.74
C HIS A 116 3.44 15.39 -5.65
N ALA A 117 3.18 16.50 -4.96
CA ALA A 117 2.13 16.57 -3.94
C ALA A 117 0.72 16.34 -4.53
N GLU A 118 0.43 16.93 -5.69
CA GLU A 118 -0.87 16.78 -6.34
C GLU A 118 -1.10 15.38 -6.88
N LEU A 119 -0.10 14.75 -7.52
CA LEU A 119 -0.24 13.40 -8.08
C LEU A 119 -0.33 12.33 -6.98
N ASN A 120 0.38 12.50 -5.86
CA ASN A 120 0.17 11.65 -4.68
C ASN A 120 -1.25 11.83 -4.12
N THR A 121 -1.72 13.07 -3.95
CA THR A 121 -3.09 13.32 -3.47
C THR A 121 -4.13 12.70 -4.42
N LEU A 122 -3.96 12.88 -5.74
CA LEU A 122 -4.84 12.31 -6.75
C LEU A 122 -4.87 10.78 -6.70
N THR A 123 -3.72 10.12 -6.59
CA THR A 123 -3.67 8.66 -6.51
C THR A 123 -4.31 8.13 -5.23
N LEU A 124 -4.16 8.83 -4.09
CA LEU A 124 -4.87 8.45 -2.87
C LEU A 124 -6.37 8.56 -3.06
N VAL A 125 -6.83 9.68 -3.63
CA VAL A 125 -8.25 9.91 -3.89
C VAL A 125 -8.81 8.86 -4.85
N ILE A 126 -8.08 8.50 -5.90
CA ILE A 126 -8.47 7.45 -6.84
C ILE A 126 -8.58 6.10 -6.13
N ILE A 127 -7.53 5.66 -5.41
CA ILE A 127 -7.56 4.34 -4.77
C ILE A 127 -8.66 4.29 -3.70
N ALA A 128 -8.77 5.33 -2.87
CA ALA A 128 -9.79 5.42 -1.84
C ALA A 128 -11.20 5.41 -2.44
N SER A 129 -11.45 6.20 -3.48
CA SER A 129 -12.77 6.23 -4.15
C SER A 129 -13.08 4.91 -4.84
N SER A 130 -12.08 4.28 -5.46
CA SER A 130 -12.25 3.02 -6.19
C SER A 130 -12.44 1.80 -5.29
N ALA A 131 -11.93 1.87 -4.06
CA ALA A 131 -12.00 0.78 -3.11
C ALA A 131 -13.11 0.95 -2.06
N PHE A 132 -13.51 2.20 -1.75
CA PHE A 132 -14.28 2.53 -0.54
C PHE A 132 -15.37 3.60 -0.74
N ASP A 133 -15.80 3.86 -1.97
CA ASP A 133 -16.92 4.75 -2.32
C ASP A 133 -16.65 6.30 -2.21
N ARG A 134 -17.55 7.12 -2.77
CA ARG A 134 -17.52 8.59 -2.91
C ARG A 134 -17.69 9.30 -1.58
N GLY A 135 -18.00 8.61 -0.48
CA GLY A 135 -17.97 9.17 0.87
C GLY A 135 -16.65 9.88 1.17
N PHE A 136 -15.55 9.39 0.61
CA PHE A 136 -14.24 10.04 0.71
C PHE A 136 -14.24 11.48 0.17
N GLU A 137 -15.00 11.78 -0.90
CA GLU A 137 -15.10 13.14 -1.49
C GLU A 137 -15.61 14.18 -0.51
N THR A 138 -16.52 13.81 0.39
CA THR A 138 -17.16 14.74 1.32
C THR A 138 -16.31 15.09 2.54
N MET A 139 -15.23 14.34 2.78
CA MET A 139 -14.38 14.49 3.96
C MET A 139 -13.07 15.20 3.62
N THR A 140 -13.12 16.42 3.09
CA THR A 140 -11.93 17.20 2.67
C THR A 140 -10.84 17.27 3.75
N ASP A 141 -11.25 17.38 5.02
CA ASP A 141 -10.33 17.38 6.16
C ASP A 141 -9.76 15.99 6.45
N ALA A 142 -10.56 14.93 6.37
CA ALA A 142 -10.08 13.56 6.56
C ALA A 142 -9.14 13.13 5.43
N LYS A 143 -9.40 13.54 4.18
CA LYS A 143 -8.47 13.31 3.06
C LYS A 143 -7.09 13.85 3.37
N LYS A 144 -7.01 15.11 3.82
CA LYS A 144 -5.74 15.76 4.16
C LYS A 144 -5.06 15.09 5.34
N ILE A 145 -5.81 14.74 6.38
CA ILE A 145 -5.29 14.05 7.56
C ILE A 145 -4.72 12.69 7.17
N VAL A 146 -5.44 11.90 6.37
CA VAL A 146 -5.02 10.56 5.93
C VAL A 146 -3.84 10.64 4.95
N CYS A 147 -3.86 11.53 3.95
CA CYS A 147 -2.71 11.81 3.08
C CYS A 147 -1.47 12.13 3.92
N GLN A 148 -1.61 13.08 4.83
CA GLN A 148 -0.51 13.55 5.65
C GLN A 148 -0.03 12.46 6.61
N ALA A 149 -0.94 11.66 7.16
CA ALA A 149 -0.61 10.51 8.00
C ALA A 149 0.21 9.48 7.22
N PHE A 150 -0.23 9.07 6.02
CA PHE A 150 0.52 8.15 5.17
C PHE A 150 1.91 8.67 4.84
N THR A 151 2.03 9.91 4.34
CA THR A 151 3.32 10.51 4.00
C THR A 151 4.24 10.60 5.21
N THR A 152 3.75 11.11 6.35
CA THR A 152 4.58 11.30 7.54
C THR A 152 5.01 9.96 8.15
N VAL A 153 4.13 8.95 8.12
CA VAL A 153 4.47 7.60 8.58
C VAL A 153 5.50 6.95 7.67
N LEU A 154 5.34 7.08 6.35
CA LEU A 154 6.28 6.57 5.36
C LEU A 154 7.67 7.18 5.51
N GLU A 155 7.76 8.50 5.64
CA GLU A 155 9.03 9.19 5.93
C GLU A 155 9.67 8.70 7.23
N ALA A 156 8.86 8.46 8.27
CA ALA A 156 9.33 7.93 9.54
C ALA A 156 9.83 6.47 9.42
N ILE A 157 9.14 5.62 8.66
CA ILE A 157 9.54 4.25 8.36
C ILE A 157 10.83 4.24 7.54
N GLN A 158 10.93 5.11 6.52
CA GLN A 158 12.12 5.24 5.69
C GLN A 158 13.32 5.71 6.52
N TYR A 159 13.14 6.72 7.37
CA TYR A 159 14.16 7.18 8.31
C TYR A 159 14.66 6.01 9.19
N ARG A 160 13.75 5.25 9.79
CA ARG A 160 14.13 4.09 10.62
C ARG A 160 14.84 3.00 9.85
N THR A 161 14.45 2.77 8.60
CA THR A 161 15.05 1.77 7.72
C THR A 161 16.48 2.18 7.36
N MET A 162 16.68 3.43 6.94
CA MET A 162 18.00 3.97 6.57
C MET A 162 18.97 4.00 7.76
N HIS A 163 18.48 4.26 8.97
CA HIS A 163 19.27 4.26 10.20
C HIS A 163 19.36 2.89 10.89
N MET A 164 18.92 1.81 10.25
CA MET A 164 18.96 0.44 10.77
C MET A 164 18.22 0.24 12.12
N ILE A 165 17.30 1.13 12.44
CA ILE A 165 16.55 1.14 13.71
C ILE A 165 15.60 -0.06 13.75
N ASN A 166 14.95 -0.36 12.61
CA ASN A 166 14.07 -1.51 12.46
C ASN A 166 14.81 -2.87 12.50
N GLN A 167 16.15 -2.87 12.47
CA GLN A 167 16.95 -4.11 12.54
C GLN A 167 17.22 -4.57 13.97
N VAL A 168 16.99 -3.69 14.95
CA VAL A 168 17.30 -3.97 16.33
C VAL A 168 15.99 -3.90 17.13
N PRO A 169 15.39 -5.03 17.52
CA PRO A 169 14.05 -5.07 18.11
C PRO A 169 13.85 -4.17 19.33
N ILE A 170 14.90 -3.97 20.13
CA ILE A 170 14.83 -3.08 21.31
C ILE A 170 14.69 -1.61 20.90
N LEU A 171 15.28 -1.19 19.78
CA LEU A 171 15.22 0.20 19.33
C LEU A 171 13.81 0.58 18.85
N ILE A 172 13.10 -0.34 18.21
CA ILE A 172 11.73 -0.09 17.72
C ILE A 172 10.76 0.26 18.88
N ARG A 173 11.03 -0.26 20.08
CA ARG A 173 10.17 -0.09 21.26
C ARG A 173 10.39 1.22 22.02
N LEU A 174 11.53 1.89 21.81
CA LEU A 174 11.86 3.10 22.55
C LEU A 174 11.04 4.31 22.01
N PRO A 175 10.73 5.32 22.85
CA PRO A 175 9.93 6.48 22.47
C PRO A 175 10.66 7.47 21.53
N PHE A 176 11.80 7.06 20.95
CA PHE A 176 12.62 7.86 20.05
C PHE A 176 12.30 7.54 18.58
N TRP A 177 13.07 8.15 17.68
CA TRP A 177 13.12 7.81 16.26
C TRP A 177 11.73 7.81 15.61
N LYS A 178 10.97 8.88 15.84
CA LYS A 178 9.64 9.08 15.23
C LYS A 178 8.57 8.04 15.67
N LYS A 179 8.75 7.33 16.80
CA LYS A 179 7.78 6.34 17.30
C LYS A 179 6.36 6.90 17.41
N ASN A 180 6.22 8.06 18.04
CA ASN A 180 4.92 8.69 18.25
C ASN A 180 4.23 9.08 16.93
N ILE A 181 5.00 9.39 15.88
CA ILE A 181 4.48 9.72 14.56
C ILE A 181 3.93 8.46 13.90
N ILE A 182 4.69 7.36 13.94
CA ILE A 182 4.24 6.06 13.41
C ILE A 182 3.01 5.59 14.18
N ASP A 183 3.08 5.53 15.50
CA ASP A 183 1.96 5.04 16.34
C ASP A 183 0.70 5.91 16.20
N ARG A 184 0.83 7.22 15.95
CA ARG A 184 -0.32 8.10 15.70
C ARG A 184 -0.86 7.89 14.28
N GLY A 185 -0.02 8.01 13.26
CA GLY A 185 -0.49 7.90 11.88
C GLY A 185 -1.05 6.52 11.55
N CYS A 186 -0.50 5.44 12.12
CA CYS A 186 -1.09 4.10 11.95
C CYS A 186 -2.47 4.01 12.59
N ARG A 187 -2.71 4.66 13.73
CA ARG A 187 -4.05 4.75 14.34
C ARG A 187 -5.01 5.58 13.49
N ASP A 188 -4.58 6.74 13.01
CA ASP A 188 -5.42 7.63 12.20
C ASP A 188 -5.86 6.92 10.90
N VAL A 189 -4.95 6.16 10.27
CA VAL A 189 -5.25 5.39 9.05
C VAL A 189 -6.13 4.17 9.35
N SER A 190 -5.86 3.43 10.43
CA SER A 190 -6.68 2.28 10.86
C SER A 190 -8.11 2.72 11.20
N GLU A 191 -8.29 3.79 11.99
CA GLU A 191 -9.59 4.34 12.34
C GLU A 191 -10.39 4.77 11.11
N PHE A 192 -9.71 5.34 10.11
CA PHE A 192 -10.32 5.70 8.84
C PHE A 192 -10.82 4.47 8.06
N VAL A 193 -10.01 3.41 7.97
CA VAL A 193 -10.41 2.16 7.30
C VAL A 193 -11.54 1.45 8.06
N ASP A 194 -11.48 1.42 9.40
CA ASP A 194 -12.53 0.85 10.25
C ASP A 194 -13.87 1.56 10.05
N GLN A 195 -13.85 2.89 9.99
CA GLN A 195 -15.06 3.69 9.75
C GLN A 195 -15.69 3.34 8.39
N ILE A 196 -14.87 3.22 7.35
CA ILE A 196 -15.31 2.80 6.01
C ILE A 196 -15.95 1.41 6.04
N ILE A 197 -15.28 0.44 6.67
CA ILE A 197 -15.77 -0.94 6.75
C ILE A 197 -17.11 -0.98 7.51
N ALA A 198 -17.21 -0.24 8.62
CA ALA A 198 -18.42 -0.15 9.42
C ALA A 198 -19.58 0.51 8.65
N ASP A 199 -19.30 1.56 7.87
CA ASP A 199 -20.32 2.25 7.08
C ASP A 199 -20.85 1.37 5.94
N ARG A 200 -19.98 0.60 5.27
CA ARG A 200 -20.40 -0.38 4.26
C ARG A 200 -21.26 -1.49 4.87
N ARG A 201 -20.87 -2.05 6.02
CA ARG A 201 -21.63 -3.11 6.71
C ARG A 201 -23.00 -2.63 7.18
N CYS A 202 -23.12 -1.37 7.57
CA CYS A 202 -24.39 -0.78 8.02
C CYS A 202 -25.29 -0.31 6.85
N GLY A 203 -24.88 -0.46 5.60
CA GLY A 203 -25.60 0.06 4.44
C GLY A 203 -25.67 1.59 4.38
N ARG A 204 -24.72 2.28 5.03
CA ARG A 204 -24.58 3.74 4.98
C ARG A 204 -23.73 4.21 3.79
N SER A 205 -23.05 3.28 3.14
CA SER A 205 -22.28 3.46 1.90
C SER A 205 -22.59 2.29 0.95
N ASP A 206 -22.74 2.60 -0.33
CA ASP A 206 -23.00 1.64 -1.40
C ASP A 206 -21.80 1.56 -2.36
N SER A 207 -21.71 0.49 -3.14
CA SER A 207 -20.71 0.37 -4.20
C SER A 207 -20.86 1.46 -5.25
N LEU A 208 -19.76 2.10 -5.65
CA LEU A 208 -19.76 3.05 -6.78
C LEU A 208 -19.78 2.39 -8.14
N SER A 209 -19.25 1.17 -8.20
CA SER A 209 -19.21 0.42 -9.43
C SER A 209 -20.58 -0.18 -9.70
N THR A 210 -20.93 -0.31 -10.98
CA THR A 210 -22.10 -1.10 -11.38
C THR A 210 -21.92 -2.59 -11.02
N ASN A 211 -20.67 -2.98 -10.73
CA ASN A 211 -20.23 -4.25 -10.15
C ASN A 211 -19.73 -4.02 -8.71
N ASN A 212 -19.35 -5.08 -8.00
CA ASN A 212 -18.73 -4.98 -6.67
C ASN A 212 -17.39 -4.20 -6.71
N ASP A 213 -17.16 -3.29 -5.76
CA ASP A 213 -15.88 -2.60 -5.57
C ASP A 213 -14.90 -3.47 -4.74
N ILE A 214 -13.67 -2.98 -4.51
CA ILE A 214 -12.64 -3.77 -3.81
C ILE A 214 -13.12 -4.19 -2.41
N LEU A 215 -13.81 -3.31 -1.68
CA LEU A 215 -14.32 -3.63 -0.36
C LEU A 215 -15.46 -4.66 -0.41
N ASP A 216 -16.40 -4.53 -1.36
CA ASP A 216 -17.44 -5.54 -1.56
C ASP A 216 -16.85 -6.91 -1.89
N LEU A 217 -15.78 -6.92 -2.69
CA LEU A 217 -15.06 -8.14 -3.07
C LEU A 217 -14.31 -8.72 -1.88
N LEU A 218 -13.70 -7.90 -1.02
CA LEU A 218 -13.09 -8.34 0.24
C LEU A 218 -14.13 -8.96 1.18
N LEU A 219 -15.29 -8.30 1.36
CA LEU A 219 -16.36 -8.73 2.25
C LEU A 219 -17.07 -10.00 1.76
N SER A 220 -17.09 -10.24 0.45
CA SER A 220 -17.73 -11.41 -0.16
C SER A 220 -16.75 -12.55 -0.49
N ALA A 221 -15.44 -12.34 -0.33
CA ALA A 221 -14.45 -13.35 -0.62
C ALA A 221 -14.53 -14.53 0.36
N ILE A 222 -14.56 -15.73 -0.21
CA ILE A 222 -14.54 -17.01 0.52
C ILE A 222 -13.41 -17.88 -0.03
N ASP A 223 -12.77 -18.64 0.84
CA ASP A 223 -11.74 -19.60 0.44
C ASP A 223 -12.34 -20.92 -0.07
N ALA A 224 -11.47 -21.87 -0.40
CA ALA A 224 -11.86 -23.18 -0.90
C ALA A 224 -12.60 -24.04 0.15
N GLN A 225 -12.52 -23.68 1.43
CA GLN A 225 -13.22 -24.33 2.54
C GLN A 225 -14.55 -23.64 2.85
N GLY A 226 -14.84 -22.49 2.21
CA GLY A 226 -16.03 -21.69 2.45
C GLY A 226 -15.88 -20.69 3.58
N GLU A 227 -14.66 -20.48 4.09
CA GLU A 227 -14.40 -19.54 5.18
C GLU A 227 -14.09 -18.14 4.61
N PRO A 228 -14.71 -17.08 5.15
CA PRO A 228 -14.42 -15.71 4.75
C PRO A 228 -13.09 -15.21 5.33
N PHE A 229 -12.69 -14.01 4.93
CA PHE A 229 -11.69 -13.27 5.68
C PHE A 229 -12.22 -12.90 7.07
N THR A 230 -11.35 -12.93 8.06
CA THR A 230 -11.61 -12.36 9.38
C THR A 230 -11.68 -10.82 9.31
N ASP A 231 -12.30 -10.19 10.29
CA ASP A 231 -12.38 -8.72 10.35
C ASP A 231 -10.99 -8.07 10.32
N GLN A 232 -10.02 -8.65 11.01
CA GLN A 232 -8.62 -8.21 11.00
C GLN A 232 -7.99 -8.36 9.61
N GLU A 233 -8.18 -9.50 8.93
CA GLU A 233 -7.71 -9.67 7.56
C GLU A 233 -8.33 -8.64 6.62
N ILE A 234 -9.63 -8.34 6.75
CA ILE A 234 -10.30 -7.34 5.89
C ILE A 234 -9.69 -5.95 6.09
N GLU A 235 -9.51 -5.51 7.34
CA GLU A 235 -8.89 -4.23 7.68
C GLU A 235 -7.47 -4.15 7.11
N GLU A 236 -6.64 -5.15 7.37
CA GLU A 236 -5.23 -5.17 6.96
C GLU A 236 -5.06 -5.26 5.43
N GLN A 237 -5.96 -5.96 4.72
CA GLN A 237 -5.98 -5.99 3.26
C GLN A 237 -6.42 -4.63 2.68
N ALA A 238 -7.44 -4.00 3.27
CA ALA A 238 -7.90 -2.67 2.87
C ALA A 238 -6.79 -1.62 3.04
N LEU A 239 -6.12 -1.61 4.19
CA LEU A 239 -4.93 -0.79 4.46
C LEU A 239 -3.84 -1.02 3.40
N THR A 240 -3.58 -2.28 3.07
CA THR A 240 -2.56 -2.66 2.09
C THR A 240 -2.89 -2.14 0.69
N PHE A 241 -4.16 -2.19 0.27
CA PHE A 241 -4.55 -1.66 -1.05
C PHE A 241 -4.42 -0.15 -1.15
N VAL A 242 -4.84 0.60 -0.12
CA VAL A 242 -4.63 2.04 -0.06
C VAL A 242 -3.15 2.36 -0.13
N PHE A 243 -2.37 1.72 0.74
CA PHE A 243 -0.94 1.93 0.86
C PHE A 243 -0.19 1.66 -0.46
N ALA A 244 -0.33 0.46 -0.99
CA ALA A 244 0.43 0.02 -2.17
C ALA A 244 0.01 0.77 -3.43
N GLY A 245 -1.28 1.07 -3.59
CA GLY A 245 -1.83 1.76 -4.76
C GLY A 245 -1.49 3.25 -4.81
N HIS A 246 -1.46 3.92 -3.65
CA HIS A 246 -1.18 5.35 -3.55
C HIS A 246 0.30 5.66 -3.85
N GLU A 247 1.23 5.12 -3.06
CA GLU A 247 2.62 5.57 -3.09
C GLU A 247 3.33 5.20 -4.39
N THR A 248 3.07 4.01 -4.93
CA THR A 248 3.75 3.53 -6.14
C THR A 248 3.27 4.24 -7.40
N ALA A 249 1.95 4.45 -7.54
CA ALA A 249 1.38 5.13 -8.68
C ALA A 249 1.68 6.64 -8.65
N GLY A 250 1.59 7.26 -7.48
CA GLY A 250 1.86 8.70 -7.32
C GLY A 250 3.31 9.03 -7.68
N ASN A 251 4.26 8.24 -7.17
CA ASN A 251 5.68 8.41 -7.52
C ASN A 251 6.03 8.04 -8.97
N LEU A 252 5.27 7.16 -9.63
CA LEU A 252 5.50 6.82 -11.03
C LEU A 252 5.07 7.95 -11.98
N MET A 253 4.04 8.71 -11.61
CA MET A 253 3.52 9.81 -12.43
C MET A 253 4.26 11.13 -12.24
N ALA A 254 4.90 11.32 -11.08
CA ALA A 254 5.66 12.52 -10.73
C ALA A 254 7.06 12.55 -11.37
#